data_AF-A0A1F2X968-F1
#
_entry.id   AF-A0A1F2X968-F1
#
_cell.length_a   1.000
_cell.length_b   1.000
_cell.length_c   1.000
_cell.angle_alpha   90.00
_cell.angle_beta   90.00
_cell.angle_gamma   90.00
#
_symmetry.space_group_name_H-M   'P 1'
#
loop_
_entity.id
_entity.type
_entity.pdbx_description
1 polymer ?
#
loop_
_entity_poly.entity_id
_entity_poly.type
_entity_poly.pdbx_seq_one_letter_code
_entity_poly.pdbx_strand_id
1 'polypeptide(L)'
;MGGMMNQHASSARFHEILAGLGDLHDQKQADYGTDEDPFHNIPQSANDWGIPPWVAAMIRGTDKVRRLQAFHRKGVLKNESAMDSLRDLAVYAVIALVLMEEEALPPS
;
A
#
# COMPACT_ATOMS: atom_id res chain seq x y z
N MET A 1 9.51 -34.76 13.45
CA MET A 1 8.05 -34.57 13.50
C MET A 1 7.76 -33.25 14.21
N GLY A 2 7.76 -32.13 13.47
CA GLY A 2 7.29 -30.85 13.99
C GLY A 2 5.80 -30.76 13.70
N GLY A 3 4.97 -30.64 14.74
CA GLY A 3 3.52 -30.63 14.61
C GLY A 3 3.06 -29.52 13.66
N MET A 4 2.27 -29.89 12.65
CA MET A 4 1.45 -28.95 11.90
C MET A 4 0.54 -28.25 12.92
N MET A 5 0.92 -27.04 13.33
CA MET A 5 -0.01 -26.16 14.03
C MET A 5 -1.18 -25.96 13.08
N ASN A 6 -2.33 -26.47 13.46
CA ASN A 6 -3.57 -26.30 12.72
C ASN A 6 -3.89 -24.79 12.76
N GLN A 7 -3.38 -24.03 11.79
CA GLN A 7 -3.60 -22.59 11.73
C GLN A 7 -5.11 -22.36 11.67
N HIS A 8 -5.62 -21.56 12.62
CA HIS A 8 -7.01 -21.11 12.61
C HIS A 8 -7.33 -20.52 11.22
N ALA A 9 -8.50 -20.82 10.64
CA ALA A 9 -8.83 -20.46 9.27
C ALA A 9 -8.60 -18.96 8.95
N SER A 10 -8.86 -18.07 9.91
CA SER A 10 -8.60 -16.63 9.77
C SER A 10 -7.11 -16.29 9.66
N SER A 11 -6.23 -17.03 10.32
CA SER A 11 -4.77 -16.86 10.23
C SER A 11 -4.27 -17.31 8.86
N ALA A 12 -4.75 -18.45 8.35
CA ALA A 12 -4.45 -18.88 6.99
C ALA A 12 -4.90 -17.83 5.97
N ARG A 13 -6.13 -17.33 6.11
CA ARG A 13 -6.67 -16.27 5.24
C ARG A 13 -5.88 -14.96 5.32
N PHE A 14 -5.37 -14.60 6.50
CA PHE A 14 -4.51 -13.43 6.67
C PHE A 14 -3.22 -13.56 5.85
N HIS A 15 -2.55 -14.72 5.92
CA HIS A 15 -1.34 -14.96 5.14
C HIS A 15 -1.61 -15.00 3.62
N GLU A 16 -2.75 -15.55 3.18
CA GLU A 16 -3.16 -15.47 1.77
C GLU A 16 -3.32 -14.01 1.31
N ILE A 17 -3.92 -13.16 2.15
CA ILE A 17 -4.07 -11.73 1.83
C ILE A 17 -2.69 -11.09 1.71
N LEU A 18 -1.77 -11.34 2.66
CA LEU A 18 -0.41 -10.81 2.61
C LEU A 18 0.31 -11.20 1.32
N ALA A 19 0.19 -12.45 0.88
CA ALA A 19 0.78 -12.91 -0.38
C ALA A 19 0.24 -12.09 -1.58
N GLY A 20 -1.07 -11.86 -1.61
CA GLY A 20 -1.70 -11.06 -2.67
C GLY A 20 -1.41 -9.55 -2.62
N LEU A 21 -0.90 -9.02 -1.50
CA LEU A 21 -0.53 -7.59 -1.43
C LEU A 21 0.72 -7.27 -2.27
N GLY A 22 1.63 -8.24 -2.46
CA GLY A 22 2.80 -8.08 -3.33
C GLY A 22 2.38 -7.91 -4.79
N ASP A 23 1.54 -8.82 -5.29
CA ASP A 23 1.02 -8.72 -6.66
C ASP A 23 0.24 -7.41 -6.89
N LEU A 24 -0.54 -6.98 -5.88
CA LEU A 24 -1.25 -5.72 -5.94
C LEU A 24 -0.30 -4.52 -5.99
N HIS A 25 0.78 -4.54 -5.20
CA HIS A 25 1.83 -3.53 -5.27
C HIS A 25 2.40 -3.45 -6.70
N ASP A 26 2.78 -4.58 -7.29
CA ASP A 26 3.42 -4.62 -8.60
C ASP A 26 2.49 -4.10 -9.71
N GLN A 27 1.21 -4.46 -9.66
CA GLN A 27 0.19 -3.92 -10.57
C GLN A 27 0.07 -2.40 -10.43
N LYS A 28 0.06 -1.88 -9.20
CA LYS A 28 -0.02 -0.43 -8.97
C LYS A 28 1.23 0.28 -9.50
N GLN A 29 2.42 -0.26 -9.25
CA GLN A 29 3.67 0.30 -9.79
C GLN A 29 3.66 0.30 -11.33
N ALA A 30 3.14 -0.75 -11.96
CA ALA A 30 3.02 -0.81 -13.42
C ALA A 30 2.07 0.25 -14.00
N ASP A 31 0.97 0.57 -13.32
CA ASP A 31 0.08 1.69 -13.69
C ASP A 31 0.74 3.07 -13.50
N TYR A 32 1.83 3.15 -12.72
CA TYR A 32 2.59 4.38 -12.45
C TYR A 32 3.85 4.53 -13.29
N GLY A 33 4.21 3.53 -14.11
CA GLY A 33 5.42 3.55 -14.92
C GLY A 33 5.18 3.85 -16.40
N THR A 34 5.88 4.86 -16.93
CA THR A 34 5.98 5.15 -18.36
C THR A 34 7.34 4.71 -18.91
N ASP A 35 7.42 4.43 -20.23
CA ASP A 35 8.59 3.88 -20.94
C ASP A 35 9.92 4.67 -20.81
N GLU A 36 9.94 5.85 -20.20
CA GLU A 36 11.17 6.64 -19.96
C GLU A 36 11.63 6.69 -18.49
N ASP A 37 10.75 6.42 -17.51
CA ASP A 37 11.12 6.23 -16.10
C ASP A 37 9.93 5.67 -15.29
N PRO A 38 9.93 4.38 -14.92
CA PRO A 38 8.75 3.74 -14.33
C PRO A 38 8.44 4.06 -12.86
N PHE A 39 9.29 4.81 -12.14
CA PHE A 39 9.19 4.93 -10.66
C PHE A 39 9.14 6.36 -10.08
N HIS A 40 9.08 7.42 -10.90
CA HIS A 40 9.41 8.75 -10.40
C HIS A 40 8.32 9.48 -9.56
N ASN A 41 7.01 9.19 -9.64
CA ASN A 41 6.03 10.20 -9.18
C ASN A 41 5.82 10.39 -7.66
N ILE A 42 5.94 9.38 -6.78
CA ILE A 42 5.74 9.62 -5.33
C ILE A 42 6.97 10.27 -4.70
N PRO A 43 8.21 9.76 -4.89
CA PRO A 43 9.41 10.39 -4.34
C PRO A 43 9.75 11.72 -5.04
N GLN A 44 9.60 11.84 -6.37
CA GLN A 44 9.90 13.08 -7.08
C GLN A 44 8.90 14.18 -6.72
N SER A 45 7.58 13.90 -6.72
CA SER A 45 6.60 14.91 -6.29
C SER A 45 6.73 15.20 -4.79
N ALA A 46 7.18 14.27 -3.96
CA ALA A 46 7.50 14.57 -2.58
C ALA A 46 8.67 15.57 -2.49
N ASN A 47 9.76 15.33 -3.23
CA ASN A 47 10.94 16.19 -3.29
C ASN A 47 10.62 17.59 -3.85
N ASP A 48 9.84 17.68 -4.93
CA ASP A 48 9.42 18.96 -5.53
C ASP A 48 8.60 19.82 -4.56
N TRP A 49 7.89 19.18 -3.63
CA TRP A 49 7.08 19.82 -2.58
C TRP A 49 7.82 19.92 -1.24
N GLY A 50 9.07 19.47 -1.16
CA GLY A 50 9.88 19.48 0.06
C GLY A 50 9.34 18.61 1.19
N ILE A 51 8.60 17.54 0.87
CA ILE A 51 8.11 16.57 1.85
C ILE A 51 8.88 15.24 1.71
N PRO A 52 9.06 14.47 2.80
CA PRO A 52 9.64 13.15 2.69
C PRO A 52 8.78 12.20 1.83
N PRO A 53 9.37 11.33 1.01
CA PRO A 53 8.63 10.38 0.16
C PRO A 53 7.61 9.51 0.92
N TRP A 54 7.94 9.03 2.12
CA TRP A 54 7.02 8.24 2.93
C TRP A 54 5.77 9.03 3.36
N VAL A 55 5.88 10.35 3.53
CA VAL A 55 4.73 11.23 3.82
C VAL A 55 3.79 11.28 2.63
N ALA A 56 4.32 11.34 1.40
CA ALA A 56 3.51 11.30 0.19
C ALA A 56 2.74 9.97 0.05
N ALA A 57 3.36 8.84 0.40
CA ALA A 57 2.67 7.55 0.49
C ALA A 57 1.52 7.57 1.51
N MET A 58 1.71 8.17 2.69
CA MET A 58 0.66 8.29 3.70
C MET A 58 -0.48 9.24 3.32
N ILE A 59 -0.20 10.30 2.54
CA ILE A 59 -1.23 11.16 1.96
C ILE A 59 -2.14 10.34 1.04
N ARG A 60 -1.58 9.50 0.16
CA ARG A 60 -2.36 8.59 -0.70
C ARG A 60 -3.14 7.55 0.11
N GLY A 61 -2.53 7.00 1.16
CA GLY A 61 -3.21 6.12 2.12
C GLY A 61 -4.42 6.81 2.79
N THR A 62 -4.33 8.11 3.08
CA THR A 62 -5.43 8.89 3.66
C THR A 62 -6.65 8.94 2.75
N ASP A 63 -6.49 8.97 1.43
CA ASP A 63 -7.61 8.92 0.49
C ASP A 63 -8.37 7.59 0.57
N LYS A 64 -7.66 6.49 0.84
CA LYS A 64 -8.27 5.18 1.08
C LYS A 64 -9.04 5.14 2.39
N VAL A 65 -8.51 5.75 3.45
CA VAL A 65 -9.23 5.93 4.72
C VAL A 65 -10.50 6.76 4.52
N ARG A 66 -10.44 7.86 3.77
CA ARG A 66 -11.63 8.70 3.45
C ARG A 66 -12.70 7.90 2.71
N ARG A 67 -12.30 7.00 1.81
CA ARG A 67 -13.22 6.10 1.10
C ARG A 67 -13.88 5.11 2.05
N LEU A 68 -13.14 4.54 3.00
CA LEU A 68 -13.70 3.68 4.05
C LEU A 68 -14.70 4.42 4.94
N GLN A 69 -14.39 5.66 5.32
CA GLN A 69 -15.33 6.52 6.04
C GLN A 69 -16.61 6.78 5.22
N ALA A 70 -16.48 6.99 3.90
CA ALA A 70 -17.62 7.15 3.02
C ALA A 70 -18.46 5.87 2.93
N PHE A 71 -17.82 4.69 2.87
CA PHE A 71 -18.51 3.40 2.89
C PHE A 71 -19.26 3.19 4.20
N HIS A 72 -18.63 3.44 5.35
CA HIS A 72 -19.30 3.34 6.65
C HIS A 72 -20.56 4.22 6.73
N ARG A 73 -20.50 5.44 6.18
CA ARG A 73 -21.65 6.38 6.20
C ARG A 73 -22.75 6.02 5.20
N LYS A 74 -22.42 5.48 4.03
CA LYS A 74 -23.36 5.31 2.91
C LYS A 74 -23.77 3.87 2.66
N GLY A 75 -23.04 2.90 3.21
CA GLY A 75 -23.22 1.46 2.97
C GLY A 75 -22.81 0.96 1.58
N VAL A 76 -22.53 1.85 0.62
CA VAL A 76 -22.21 1.49 -0.78
C VAL A 76 -21.10 2.36 -1.36
N LEU A 77 -20.31 1.77 -2.27
CA LEU A 77 -19.34 2.46 -3.12
C LEU A 77 -19.62 2.11 -4.58
N LYS A 78 -19.47 3.08 -5.50
CA LYS A 78 -19.82 2.90 -6.93
C LYS A 78 -18.72 2.25 -7.77
N ASN A 79 -17.45 2.52 -7.45
CA ASN A 79 -16.33 2.24 -8.37
C ASN A 79 -15.30 1.25 -7.82
N GLU A 80 -15.04 1.26 -6.51
CA GLU A 80 -13.98 0.45 -5.86
C GLU A 80 -14.54 -0.02 -4.52
N SER A 81 -14.25 -1.26 -4.12
CA SER A 81 -14.83 -1.80 -2.89
C SER A 81 -14.11 -1.30 -1.63
N ALA A 82 -14.76 -1.45 -0.48
CA ALA A 82 -14.12 -1.16 0.81
C ALA A 82 -12.95 -2.13 1.08
N MET A 83 -13.03 -3.38 0.61
CA MET A 83 -11.95 -4.35 0.76
C MET A 83 -10.71 -3.95 -0.06
N ASP A 84 -10.90 -3.41 -1.27
CA ASP A 84 -9.79 -2.90 -2.08
C ASP A 84 -9.13 -1.70 -1.40
N SER A 85 -9.94 -0.82 -0.79
CA SER A 85 -9.42 0.31 -0.01
C SER A 85 -8.56 -0.13 1.19
N LEU A 86 -8.94 -1.23 1.86
CA LEU A 86 -8.15 -1.81 2.95
C LEU A 86 -6.83 -2.42 2.46
N ARG A 87 -6.85 -3.11 1.31
CA ARG A 87 -5.64 -3.69 0.70
C ARG A 87 -4.69 -2.61 0.22
N ASP A 88 -5.20 -1.59 -0.47
CA ASP A 88 -4.41 -0.44 -0.90
C ASP A 88 -3.79 0.29 0.31
N LEU A 89 -4.55 0.47 1.41
CA LEU A 89 -4.01 1.07 2.62
C LEU A 89 -2.85 0.26 3.20
N ALA A 90 -2.97 -1.08 3.21
CA ALA A 90 -1.88 -1.95 3.65
C ALA A 90 -0.65 -1.82 2.74
N VAL A 91 -0.84 -1.78 1.42
CA VAL A 91 0.25 -1.56 0.45
C VAL A 91 0.92 -0.20 0.67
N TYR A 92 0.17 0.88 0.82
CA TYR A 92 0.75 2.21 1.08
C TYR A 92 1.51 2.29 2.41
N ALA A 93 1.06 1.56 3.44
CA ALA A 93 1.80 1.47 4.70
C ALA A 93 3.14 0.74 4.54
N VAL A 94 3.19 -0.33 3.73
CA VAL A 94 4.45 -1.03 3.42
C VAL A 94 5.37 -0.16 2.57
N ILE A 95 4.84 0.55 1.56
CA ILE A 95 5.63 1.51 0.76
C ILE A 95 6.24 2.59 1.65
N ALA A 96 5.45 3.16 2.57
CA ALA A 96 5.95 4.16 3.51
C ALA A 96 7.09 3.62 4.39
N LEU A 97 6.96 2.37 4.86
CA LEU A 97 8.01 1.71 5.64
C LEU A 97 9.31 1.56 4.84
N VAL A 98 9.24 1.06 3.61
CA VAL A 98 10.42 0.92 2.72
C VAL A 98 11.10 2.26 2.51
N LEU A 99 10.34 3.32 2.19
CA LEU A 99 10.88 4.66 1.97
C LEU A 99 11.54 5.25 3.23
N MET A 100 11.01 4.96 4.42
CA MET A 100 11.65 5.36 5.68
C MET A 100 12.95 4.59 5.94
N GLU A 101 13.01 3.31 5.61
CA GLU A 101 14.22 2.49 5.74
C GLU A 101 15.31 2.98 4.77
N GLU A 102 14.94 3.32 3.53
CA GLU A 102 15.83 3.92 2.54
C GLU A 102 16.39 5.28 2.99
N GLU A 103 15.55 6.15 3.54
CA GLU A 103 15.98 7.45 4.08
C GLU A 103 16.91 7.31 5.29
N ALA A 104 16.71 6.28 6.12
CA ALA A 104 17.53 6.00 7.29
C ALA A 104 18.88 5.32 6.97
N LEU A 105 19.04 4.76 5.76
CA LEU A 105 20.30 4.17 5.33
C LEU A 105 21.34 5.26 5.00
N PRO A 106 22.59 5.14 5.47
CA PRO A 106 23.64 6.09 5.11
C PRO A 106 23.89 6.06 3.60
N PRO A 107 24.20 7.21 2.96
CA PRO A 107 24.52 7.23 1.54
C PRO A 107 25.74 6.34 1.27
N SER A 108 25.58 5.39 0.34
CA SER A 108 26.63 4.49 -0.16
C SER A 108 27.69 5.20 -0.98
#